data_AF-A0A833UNL4-F1
#
_entry.id   AF-A0A833UNL4-F1
#
_cell.length_a   1.000
_cell.length_b   1.000
_cell.length_c   1.000
_cell.angle_alpha   90.00
_cell.angle_beta   90.00
_cell.angle_gamma   90.00
#
_symmetry.space_group_name_H-M   'P 1'
#
loop_
_entity.id
_entity.type
_entity.pdbx_description
1 polymer ?
#
loop_
_entity_poly.entity_id
_entity_poly.type
_entity_poly.pdbx_seq_one_letter_code
_entity_poly.pdbx_strand_id
1 'polypeptide(L)'
;MIIKIFQQLVSLVFLSFMSVQIWAFQAEKLVNDARFQIWKTLYYDPSYTQLKYPMGDVPLVKGVCTDVVIRALRHQDIDLQKNP
;
A
#
# COMPACT_ATOMS: atom_id res chain seq x y z
N MET A 1 38.47 13.94 -26.06
CA MET A 1 38.32 12.68 -25.29
C MET A 1 37.86 12.96 -23.86
N ILE A 2 38.58 13.81 -23.10
CA ILE A 2 38.29 14.17 -21.70
C ILE A 2 36.87 14.74 -21.48
N ILE A 3 36.39 15.64 -22.34
CA ILE A 3 35.05 16.27 -22.22
C ILE A 3 33.92 15.24 -22.37
N LYS A 4 34.06 14.26 -23.27
CA LYS A 4 33.07 13.19 -23.45
C LYS A 4 33.03 12.24 -22.24
N ILE A 5 34.19 11.93 -21.67
CA ILE A 5 34.30 11.10 -20.45
C ILE A 5 33.65 11.83 -19.27
N PHE A 6 33.90 13.14 -19.12
CA PHE A 6 33.26 13.95 -18.10
C PHE A 6 31.74 13.99 -18.25
N GLN A 7 31.23 14.20 -19.48
CA GLN A 7 29.79 14.14 -19.76
C GLN A 7 29.19 12.76 -19.44
N GLN A 8 29.87 11.66 -19.79
CA GLN A 8 29.41 10.31 -19.50
C GLN A 8 29.37 10.02 -17.99
N LEU A 9 30.36 10.48 -17.22
CA LEU A 9 30.39 10.33 -15.77
C LEU A 9 29.27 11.12 -15.08
N VAL A 10 29.00 12.35 -15.54
CA VAL A 10 27.88 13.17 -15.06
C VAL A 10 26.54 12.46 -15.33
N SER A 11 26.36 11.91 -16.53
CA SER A 11 25.14 11.15 -16.89
C SER A 11 24.95 9.89 -16.03
N LEU A 12 26.02 9.16 -15.73
CA LEU A 12 25.97 7.95 -14.88
C LEU A 12 25.63 8.27 -13.42
N VAL A 13 26.18 9.35 -12.88
CA VAL A 13 25.84 9.83 -11.52
C VAL A 13 24.38 10.28 -11.46
N PHE A 14 23.87 10.93 -12.52
CA PHE A 14 22.47 11.35 -12.60
C PHE A 14 21.49 10.16 -12.70
N LEU A 15 21.83 9.11 -13.46
CA LEU A 15 21.04 7.87 -13.50
C LEU A 15 21.03 7.14 -12.14
N SER A 16 22.16 7.15 -11.42
CA SER A 16 22.26 6.56 -10.08
C SER A 16 21.33 7.28 -9.08
N PHE A 17 21.22 8.60 -9.16
CA PHE A 17 20.37 9.39 -8.26
C PHE A 17 18.86 9.20 -8.51
N MET A 18 18.48 8.78 -9.72
CA MET A 18 17.08 8.48 -10.11
C MET A 18 16.64 7.06 -9.71
N SER A 19 17.51 6.24 -9.09
CA SER A 19 17.14 4.92 -8.55
C SER A 19 16.31 4.97 -7.26
N VAL A 20 15.54 6.06 -7.08
CA VAL A 20 14.73 6.30 -5.88
C VAL A 20 13.84 5.09 -5.59
N GLN A 21 13.83 4.73 -4.31
CA GLN A 21 13.19 3.55 -3.73
C GLN A 21 11.73 3.44 -4.15
N ILE A 22 11.39 2.39 -4.90
CA ILE A 22 10.01 1.98 -5.18
C ILE A 22 9.52 1.22 -3.95
N TRP A 23 8.89 1.90 -3.01
CA TRP A 23 8.21 1.25 -1.90
C TRP A 23 6.85 0.75 -2.38
N ALA A 24 6.50 -0.50 -2.04
CA ALA A 24 5.20 -1.07 -2.39
C ALA A 24 4.02 -0.31 -1.74
N PHE A 25 4.24 0.23 -0.54
CA PHE A 25 3.32 1.09 0.19
C PHE A 25 4.06 1.90 1.26
N GLN A 26 3.44 2.94 1.80
CA GLN A 26 3.97 3.73 2.91
C GLN A 26 3.64 3.06 4.25
N ALA A 27 4.66 2.54 4.94
CA ALA A 27 4.48 1.76 6.17
C ALA A 27 3.85 2.56 7.32
N GLU A 28 4.32 3.79 7.56
CA GLU A 28 3.77 4.62 8.63
C GLU A 28 2.29 4.96 8.39
N LYS A 29 1.94 5.30 7.14
CA LYS A 29 0.57 5.55 6.72
C LYS A 29 -0.31 4.32 6.93
N LEU A 30 0.18 3.12 6.58
CA LEU A 30 -0.53 1.87 6.79
C LEU A 30 -0.87 1.65 8.28
N VAL A 31 0.11 1.85 9.16
CA VAL A 31 -0.11 1.69 10.62
C VAL A 31 -1.11 2.71 11.14
N ASN A 32 -1.04 3.97 10.68
CA ASN A 32 -1.98 5.01 11.09
C ASN A 32 -3.40 4.74 10.57
N ASP A 33 -3.53 4.28 9.33
CA ASP A 33 -4.83 3.89 8.73
C ASP A 33 -5.44 2.67 9.44
N ALA A 34 -4.62 1.70 9.85
CA ALA A 34 -5.07 0.58 10.68
C ALA A 34 -5.57 1.04 12.06
N ARG A 35 -4.84 1.95 12.72
CA ARG A 35 -5.25 2.55 14.01
C ARG A 35 -6.55 3.34 13.90
N PHE A 36 -6.83 3.96 12.75
CA PHE A 36 -8.07 4.70 12.53
C PHE A 36 -9.34 3.81 12.55
N GLN A 37 -9.18 2.48 12.57
CA GLN A 37 -10.28 1.53 12.70
C GLN A 37 -10.58 1.12 14.15
N ILE A 38 -9.76 1.53 15.11
CA ILE A 38 -10.08 1.37 16.54
C ILE A 38 -11.43 2.08 16.77
N TRP A 39 -12.32 1.40 17.50
CA TRP A 39 -13.72 1.81 17.72
C TRP A 39 -14.64 1.80 16.49
N LYS A 40 -14.17 1.31 15.34
CA LYS A 40 -15.02 1.07 14.17
C LYS A 40 -15.28 -0.41 13.97
N THR A 41 -14.22 -1.23 13.96
CA THR A 41 -14.34 -2.69 13.96
C THR A 41 -14.53 -3.16 15.40
N LEU A 42 -15.77 -3.37 15.81
CA LEU A 42 -16.14 -3.65 17.20
C LEU A 42 -16.24 -5.14 17.49
N TYR A 43 -16.49 -5.96 16.46
CA TYR A 43 -16.72 -7.39 16.62
C TYR A 43 -15.71 -8.21 15.81
N TYR A 44 -15.10 -9.19 16.47
CA TYR A 44 -14.36 -10.23 15.78
C TYR A 44 -15.36 -11.25 15.21
N ASP A 45 -15.47 -11.32 13.89
CA ASP A 45 -16.42 -12.20 13.20
C ASP A 45 -15.70 -13.00 12.10
N PRO A 46 -15.47 -14.32 12.30
CA PRO A 46 -14.83 -15.18 11.31
C PRO A 46 -15.79 -15.76 10.26
N SER A 47 -17.08 -15.38 10.26
CA SER A 47 -18.07 -15.93 9.33
C SER A 47 -17.83 -15.46 7.89
N TYR A 48 -18.11 -16.35 6.94
CA TYR A 48 -18.07 -16.00 5.52
C TYR A 48 -19.13 -14.93 5.20
N THR A 49 -18.69 -13.87 4.52
CA THR A 49 -19.54 -12.77 4.07
C THR A 49 -19.42 -12.64 2.56
N GLN A 50 -20.55 -12.50 1.86
CA GLN A 50 -20.53 -12.23 0.43
C GLN A 50 -20.03 -10.80 0.18
N LEU A 51 -19.02 -10.66 -0.68
CA LEU A 51 -18.44 -9.37 -1.04
C LEU A 51 -18.82 -8.98 -2.46
N LYS A 52 -18.95 -7.67 -2.69
CA LYS A 52 -18.87 -7.12 -4.05
C LYS A 52 -17.46 -7.30 -4.60
N TYR A 53 -17.30 -7.30 -5.91
CA TYR A 53 -15.99 -7.41 -6.55
C TYR A 53 -15.89 -6.44 -7.73
N PRO A 54 -14.81 -5.64 -7.85
CA PRO A 54 -13.75 -5.40 -6.85
C PRO A 54 -14.24 -4.46 -5.73
N MET A 55 -13.34 -4.05 -4.83
CA MET A 55 -13.61 -3.12 -3.73
C MET A 55 -14.71 -3.55 -2.75
N GLY A 56 -15.10 -4.83 -2.72
CA GLY A 56 -16.01 -5.32 -1.68
C GLY A 56 -15.32 -5.41 -0.33
N ASP A 57 -16.07 -5.19 0.73
CA ASP A 57 -15.56 -5.23 2.10
C ASP A 57 -16.56 -5.89 3.05
N VAL A 58 -16.03 -6.45 4.12
CA VAL A 58 -16.83 -6.88 5.26
C VAL A 58 -17.46 -5.64 5.90
N PRO A 59 -18.70 -5.71 6.44
CA PRO A 59 -19.31 -4.57 7.13
C PRO A 59 -18.39 -3.97 8.18
N LEU A 60 -18.20 -2.65 8.16
CA LEU A 60 -17.19 -1.93 8.95
C LEU A 60 -17.16 -2.30 10.45
N VAL A 61 -18.32 -2.61 11.02
CA VAL A 61 -18.49 -2.91 12.44
C VAL A 61 -17.88 -4.26 12.86
N LYS A 62 -17.56 -5.13 11.90
CA LYS A 62 -17.10 -6.50 12.13
C LYS A 62 -15.94 -6.89 11.21
N GLY A 63 -15.29 -8.00 11.52
CA GLY A 63 -14.26 -8.61 10.68
C GLY A 63 -13.19 -9.30 11.50
N VAL A 64 -12.12 -9.69 10.84
CA VAL A 64 -10.94 -10.30 11.45
C VAL A 64 -9.70 -9.41 11.29
N CYS A 65 -8.56 -9.86 11.81
CA CYS A 65 -7.30 -9.11 11.76
C CYS A 65 -6.91 -8.71 10.32
N THR A 66 -7.13 -9.59 9.35
CA THR A 66 -6.78 -9.32 7.94
C THR A 66 -7.63 -8.18 7.34
N ASP A 67 -8.91 -8.07 7.70
CA ASP A 67 -9.79 -7.00 7.19
C ASP A 67 -9.29 -5.61 7.62
N VAL A 68 -8.63 -5.52 8.77
CA VAL A 68 -7.99 -4.28 9.22
C VAL A 68 -6.87 -3.87 8.27
N VAL A 69 -6.01 -4.82 7.91
CA VAL A 69 -4.88 -4.58 7.01
C VAL A 69 -5.36 -4.24 5.59
N ILE A 70 -6.35 -4.96 5.07
CA ILE A 70 -6.91 -4.70 3.73
C ILE A 70 -7.51 -3.30 3.65
N ARG A 71 -8.31 -2.88 4.64
CA ARG A 71 -8.86 -1.51 4.68
C ARG A 71 -7.78 -0.44 4.77
N ALA A 72 -6.72 -0.69 5.54
CA ALA A 72 -5.61 0.24 5.65
C ALA A 72 -4.82 0.37 4.32
N LEU A 73 -4.64 -0.72 3.57
CA LEU A 73 -4.03 -0.70 2.23
C LEU A 73 -4.89 0.07 1.23
N ARG A 74 -6.22 -0.06 1.30
CA ARG A 74 -7.16 0.67 0.42
C ARG A 74 -7.11 2.17 0.58
N HIS A 75 -6.73 2.69 1.74
CA HIS A 75 -6.47 4.12 1.93
C HIS A 75 -5.22 4.61 1.17
N GLN A 76 -4.41 3.71 0.61
CA GLN A 76 -3.28 3.98 -0.27
C GLN A 76 -3.56 3.52 -1.71
N ASP A 77 -4.85 3.38 -2.07
CA ASP A 77 -5.31 2.96 -3.39
C ASP A 77 -4.86 1.55 -3.80
N ILE A 78 -4.51 0.70 -2.82
CA ILE A 78 -4.12 -0.69 -3.03
C ILE A 78 -5.29 -1.62 -2.67
N ASP A 79 -5.88 -2.27 -3.69
CA ASP A 79 -6.89 -3.32 -3.52
C ASP A 79 -6.36 -4.66 -4.02
N LEU A 80 -6.24 -5.64 -3.12
CA LEU A 80 -5.64 -6.95 -3.41
C LEU A 80 -6.60 -7.94 -4.10
N GLN A 81 -7.83 -7.51 -4.42
CA GLN A 81 -8.83 -8.37 -5.04
C GLN A 81 -8.54 -8.65 -6.54
N LYS A 82 -7.83 -7.75 -7.21
CA LYS A 82 -7.42 -7.92 -8.62
C LYS A 82 -5.93 -7.65 -8.76
N ASN A 83 -5.31 -8.27 -9.77
CA ASN A 83 -3.97 -7.85 -10.18
C ASN A 83 -4.07 -6.46 -10.85
N PRO A 84 -3.05 -5.61 -10.68
CA PRO A 84 -2.95 -4.34 -11.40
C PRO A 84 -2.89 -4.55 -12.93
#